data_AF-A0A177EW80-F1
#
_entry.id   AF-A0A177EW80-F1
#
_cell.length_a   1.000
_cell.length_b   1.000
_cell.length_c   1.000
_cell.angle_alpha   90.00
_cell.angle_beta   90.00
_cell.angle_gamma   90.00
#
_symmetry.space_group_name_H-M   'P 1'
#
loop_
_entity.id
_entity.type
_entity.pdbx_description
1 polymer ?
#
loop_
_entity_poly.entity_id
_entity_poly.type
_entity_poly.pdbx_seq_one_letter_code
_entity_poly.pdbx_strand_id
1 'polypeptide(L)'
;MNLPPIPPLAEDNAEVATIIEDINRRTVGDPPDTARWIEYPLSEPNWIVTNKHLAEQRGPTQYGYFCGLETFVHQIPSPAQQLFIQSFSRKLLKKLTKLCRRHRVRMFRKRILAITPPTSKAGSNACRDLHQPDAFFHHVCLPKYGVVVEISYLQKRERLQELAEFYILKSNRKVRLFVAFDYDHLRTWNVSMHTWRRDYTDPEGRKLKHHYQEIRGDDGRLVPGPPLRVCLLDFARQELIPPFLHGRNIELSVREIGAVIEEADALEEIEMEELDSDGDSEDPEPARDVKPSSAIRIKHPPTKS
;
A
#
# COMPACT_ATOMS: atom_id res chain seq x y z
N MET A 1 14.14 8.69 4.81
CA MET A 1 15.41 8.14 4.24
C MET A 1 15.30 8.27 2.74
N ASN A 2 16.08 9.16 2.11
CA ASN A 2 16.03 9.33 0.66
C ASN A 2 16.55 8.05 -0.01
N LEU A 3 15.71 7.47 -0.87
CA LEU A 3 16.06 6.26 -1.62
C LEU A 3 17.03 6.62 -2.75
N PRO A 4 18.02 5.76 -3.06
CA PRO A 4 18.89 5.98 -4.20
C PRO A 4 18.09 5.85 -5.51
N PRO A 5 18.36 6.71 -6.51
CA PRO A 5 17.68 6.65 -7.80
C PRO A 5 18.02 5.35 -8.55
N ILE A 6 17.06 4.86 -9.33
CA ILE A 6 17.22 3.77 -10.28
C ILE A 6 18.13 4.27 -11.42
N PRO A 7 19.24 3.58 -11.75
CA PRO A 7 20.11 3.94 -12.87
C PRO A 7 19.33 4.06 -14.20
N PRO A 8 19.68 4.98 -15.10
CA PRO A 8 19.05 5.07 -16.41
C PRO A 8 19.35 3.81 -17.26
N LEU A 9 18.41 3.42 -18.13
CA LEU A 9 18.67 2.42 -19.18
C LEU A 9 19.52 3.00 -20.31
N ALA A 10 20.25 2.13 -21.02
CA ALA A 10 20.87 2.48 -22.30
C ALA A 10 19.80 2.94 -23.32
N GLU A 11 20.16 3.90 -24.18
CA GLU A 11 19.25 4.70 -25.04
C GLU A 11 18.40 3.91 -26.05
N ASP A 12 18.59 2.60 -26.19
CA ASP A 12 17.91 1.77 -27.19
C ASP A 12 16.39 1.64 -26.98
N ASN A 13 15.83 2.18 -25.88
CA ASN A 13 14.39 2.21 -25.64
C ASN A 13 13.94 3.51 -24.93
N ALA A 14 13.76 4.58 -25.72
CA ALA A 14 13.43 5.91 -25.22
C ALA A 14 12.15 5.97 -24.35
N GLU A 15 11.10 5.21 -24.70
CA GLU A 15 9.87 5.12 -23.90
C GLU A 15 10.13 4.56 -22.50
N VAL A 16 10.87 3.44 -22.43
CA VAL A 16 11.26 2.82 -21.16
C VAL A 16 12.15 3.76 -20.34
N ALA A 17 13.08 4.46 -20.98
CA ALA A 17 13.93 5.44 -20.30
C ALA A 17 13.10 6.57 -19.67
N THR A 18 12.11 7.12 -20.38
CA THR A 18 11.21 8.16 -19.86
C THR A 18 10.39 7.68 -18.66
N ILE A 19 9.84 6.45 -18.72
CA ILE A 19 9.09 5.87 -17.60
C ILE A 19 9.99 5.70 -16.37
N ILE A 20 11.20 5.19 -16.54
CA ILE A 20 12.15 5.02 -15.43
C ILE A 20 12.57 6.38 -14.84
N GLU A 21 12.78 7.39 -15.68
CA GLU A 21 13.08 8.75 -15.21
C GLU A 21 11.91 9.33 -14.38
N ASP A 22 10.67 9.15 -14.82
CA ASP A 22 9.49 9.60 -14.08
C ASP A 22 9.32 8.83 -12.75
N ILE A 23 9.54 7.51 -12.75
CA ILE A 23 9.56 6.69 -11.52
C ILE A 23 10.59 7.24 -10.55
N ASN A 24 11.81 7.53 -11.01
CA ASN A 24 12.88 8.09 -10.19
C ASN A 24 12.52 9.43 -9.60
N ARG A 25 12.00 10.35 -10.43
CA ARG A 25 11.59 11.68 -10.01
C ARG A 25 10.57 11.60 -8.87
N ARG A 26 9.61 10.67 -8.98
CA ARG A 26 8.55 10.46 -7.98
C ARG A 26 8.96 9.64 -6.77
N THR A 27 10.02 8.84 -6.89
CA THR A 27 10.56 8.05 -5.76
C THR A 27 11.52 8.87 -4.91
N VAL A 28 12.20 9.86 -5.51
CA VAL A 28 13.24 10.67 -4.86
C VAL A 28 12.73 12.07 -4.45
N GLY A 29 11.77 12.63 -5.18
CA GLY A 29 11.14 13.92 -4.84
C GLY A 29 9.80 13.74 -4.12
N ASP A 30 9.34 14.80 -3.45
CA ASP A 30 7.93 14.89 -3.01
C ASP A 30 7.04 14.84 -4.24
N PRO A 31 6.11 13.87 -4.35
CA PRO A 31 5.25 13.77 -5.50
C PRO A 31 4.37 15.03 -5.55
N PRO A 32 4.45 15.86 -6.62
CA PRO A 32 3.62 17.07 -6.75
C PRO A 32 2.15 16.74 -7.01
N ASP A 33 1.76 15.46 -6.95
CA ASP A 33 0.48 14.94 -7.38
C ASP A 33 0.01 13.85 -6.42
N THR A 34 -1.26 13.95 -6.01
CA THR A 34 -2.00 12.95 -5.20
C THR A 34 -2.09 11.57 -5.87
N ALA A 35 -1.64 11.43 -7.12
CA ALA A 35 -1.68 10.19 -7.90
C ALA A 35 -0.73 9.12 -7.33
N ARG A 36 -1.27 8.27 -6.46
CA ARG A 36 -0.59 7.10 -5.87
C ARG A 36 -0.58 5.88 -6.81
N TRP A 37 -1.41 5.88 -7.86
CA TRP A 37 -1.51 4.86 -8.94
C TRP A 37 -1.25 5.60 -10.24
N ILE A 38 -0.22 5.18 -10.97
CA ILE A 38 0.11 5.82 -12.23
C ILE A 38 0.16 4.74 -13.30
N GLU A 39 -0.73 4.84 -14.26
CA GLU A 39 -0.81 3.94 -15.40
C GLU A 39 -0.01 4.54 -16.58
N TYR A 40 0.86 3.72 -17.16
CA TYR A 40 1.63 4.05 -18.35
C TYR A 40 1.26 3.02 -19.42
N PRO A 41 0.82 3.45 -20.61
CA PRO A 41 0.81 2.57 -21.78
C PRO A 41 2.21 1.99 -21.96
N LEU A 42 2.32 0.66 -22.04
CA LEU A 42 3.57 -0.03 -22.21
C LEU A 42 3.35 -1.40 -22.87
N SER A 43 3.86 -1.57 -24.08
CA SER A 43 3.78 -2.85 -24.81
C SER A 43 4.48 -3.98 -24.06
N GLU A 44 4.08 -5.23 -24.33
CA GLU A 44 4.69 -6.39 -23.67
C GLU A 44 6.21 -6.50 -23.88
N PRO A 45 6.78 -6.25 -25.08
CA PRO A 45 8.23 -6.24 -25.27
C PRO A 45 8.95 -5.21 -24.39
N ASN A 46 8.40 -3.99 -24.27
CA ASN A 46 8.98 -2.93 -23.45
C ASN A 46 8.84 -3.25 -21.96
N TRP A 47 7.72 -3.84 -21.54
CA TRP A 47 7.55 -4.37 -20.19
C TRP A 47 8.61 -5.39 -19.80
N ILE A 48 9.02 -6.30 -20.70
CA ILE A 48 10.07 -7.28 -20.41
C ILE A 48 11.38 -6.57 -20.03
N VAL A 49 11.73 -5.52 -20.77
CA VAL A 49 12.93 -4.70 -20.52
C VAL A 49 12.79 -3.95 -19.19
N THR A 50 11.67 -3.25 -18.98
CA THR A 50 11.37 -2.51 -17.75
C THR A 50 11.40 -3.41 -16.52
N ASN A 51 10.72 -4.55 -16.56
CA ASN A 51 10.64 -5.47 -15.43
C ASN A 51 12.01 -6.07 -15.09
N LYS A 52 12.83 -6.42 -16.09
CA LYS A 52 14.20 -6.89 -15.86
C LYS A 52 15.00 -5.81 -15.13
N HIS A 53 14.96 -4.58 -15.63
CA HIS A 53 15.67 -3.46 -15.03
C HIS A 53 15.21 -3.17 -13.60
N LEU A 54 13.90 -3.08 -13.36
CA LEU A 54 13.33 -2.86 -12.03
C LEU A 54 13.58 -4.02 -11.05
N ALA A 55 13.68 -5.25 -11.53
CA ALA A 55 13.96 -6.43 -10.69
C ALA A 55 15.43 -6.50 -10.24
N GLU A 56 16.35 -5.92 -11.01
CA GLU A 56 17.76 -5.80 -10.66
C GLU A 56 17.99 -4.71 -9.59
N GLN A 57 17.07 -3.74 -9.49
CA GLN A 57 17.10 -2.73 -8.44
C GLN A 57 16.69 -3.31 -7.09
N ARG A 58 17.54 -3.12 -6.08
CA ARG A 58 17.18 -3.36 -4.67
C ARG A 58 16.44 -2.13 -4.15
N GLY A 59 15.15 -2.03 -4.42
CA GLY A 59 14.31 -0.90 -3.98
C GLY A 59 12.88 -1.32 -3.62
N PRO A 60 12.15 -0.47 -2.88
CA PRO A 60 10.76 -0.73 -2.50
C PRO A 60 9.76 -0.43 -3.62
N THR A 61 10.21 -0.18 -4.86
CA THR A 61 9.35 0.18 -5.99
C THR A 61 8.23 -0.86 -6.16
N GLN A 62 7.01 -0.40 -5.92
CA GLN A 62 5.81 -1.21 -6.06
C GLN A 62 5.24 -0.98 -7.45
N TYR A 63 5.06 -2.05 -8.20
CA TYR A 63 4.59 -1.95 -9.57
C TYR A 63 3.82 -3.19 -10.00
N GLY A 64 3.08 -3.03 -11.10
CA GLY A 64 2.40 -4.11 -11.78
C GLY A 64 2.33 -3.89 -13.28
N TYR A 65 1.76 -4.86 -13.96
CA TYR A 65 1.54 -4.87 -15.39
C TYR A 65 0.27 -5.63 -15.71
N PHE A 66 -0.65 -4.98 -16.43
CA PHE A 66 -1.85 -5.58 -16.99
C PHE A 66 -1.58 -5.93 -18.44
N CYS A 67 -1.29 -7.21 -18.72
CA CYS A 67 -0.91 -7.72 -20.04
C CYS A 67 -2.00 -7.48 -21.08
N GLY A 68 -3.27 -7.69 -20.69
CA GLY A 68 -4.41 -7.51 -21.60
C GLY A 68 -4.68 -6.05 -21.98
N LEU A 69 -4.15 -5.11 -21.21
CA LEU A 69 -4.30 -3.66 -21.44
C LEU A 69 -3.01 -3.00 -21.90
N GLU A 70 -1.93 -3.77 -22.04
CA GLU A 70 -0.58 -3.25 -22.28
C GLU A 70 -0.26 -2.05 -21.39
N THR A 71 -0.50 -2.20 -20.09
CA THR A 71 -0.42 -1.08 -19.13
C THR A 71 0.50 -1.44 -17.97
N PHE A 72 1.58 -0.68 -17.83
CA PHE A 72 2.44 -0.68 -16.66
C PHE A 72 1.86 0.23 -15.57
N VAL A 73 1.96 -0.20 -14.32
CA VAL A 73 1.50 0.58 -13.18
C VAL A 73 2.62 0.78 -12.19
N HIS A 74 2.91 2.03 -11.87
CA HIS A 74 3.71 2.41 -10.72
C HIS A 74 2.79 2.75 -9.54
N GLN A 75 3.05 2.16 -8.38
CA GLN A 75 2.31 2.39 -7.15
C GLN A 75 3.23 3.07 -6.14
N ILE A 76 2.75 4.14 -5.54
CA ILE A 76 3.46 4.92 -4.53
C ILE A 76 2.66 4.85 -3.23
N PRO A 77 2.99 3.92 -2.31
CA PRO A 77 2.23 3.76 -1.08
C PRO A 77 2.44 4.95 -0.14
N SER A 78 1.36 5.53 0.38
CA SER A 78 1.47 6.55 1.41
C SER A 78 1.83 5.94 2.78
N PRO A 79 2.43 6.72 3.68
CA PRO A 79 2.68 6.26 5.05
C PRO A 79 1.40 5.87 5.78
N ALA A 80 0.28 6.58 5.60
CA ALA A 80 -1.01 6.17 6.15
C ALA A 80 -1.50 4.83 5.61
N GLN A 81 -1.31 4.54 4.31
CA GLN A 81 -1.65 3.23 3.73
C GLN A 81 -0.78 2.11 4.32
N GLN A 82 0.51 2.37 4.50
CA GLN A 82 1.42 1.42 5.15
C GLN A 82 1.01 1.18 6.60
N LEU A 83 0.63 2.23 7.33
CA LEU A 83 0.14 2.14 8.70
C LEU A 83 -1.19 1.37 8.76
N PHE A 84 -2.12 1.63 7.83
CA PHE A 84 -3.37 0.89 7.71
C PHE A 84 -3.08 -0.62 7.60
N ILE A 85 -2.23 -1.01 6.64
CA ILE A 85 -1.87 -2.41 6.43
C ILE A 85 -1.20 -3.01 7.66
N GLN A 86 -0.29 -2.27 8.30
CA GLN A 86 0.40 -2.73 9.50
C GLN A 86 -0.59 -2.95 10.66
N SER A 87 -1.49 -2.00 10.89
CA SER A 87 -2.48 -2.04 11.96
C SER A 87 -3.56 -3.10 11.71
N PHE A 88 -4.05 -3.23 10.48
CA PHE A 88 -4.91 -4.33 10.06
C PHE A 88 -4.26 -5.69 10.31
N SER A 89 -3.03 -5.89 9.82
CA SER A 89 -2.25 -7.11 10.00
C SER A 89 -2.05 -7.44 11.48
N ARG A 90 -1.73 -6.43 12.30
CA ARG A 90 -1.57 -6.57 13.75
C ARG A 90 -2.86 -7.04 14.41
N LYS A 91 -4.02 -6.44 14.09
CA LYS A 91 -5.32 -6.82 14.66
C LYS A 91 -5.73 -8.23 14.23
N LEU A 92 -5.59 -8.57 12.95
CA LEU A 92 -5.87 -9.91 12.40
C LEU A 92 -5.03 -11.00 13.09
N LEU A 93 -3.70 -10.82 13.13
CA LEU A 93 -2.78 -11.79 13.72
C LEU A 93 -2.92 -11.88 15.25
N LYS A 94 -3.30 -10.80 15.92
CA LYS A 94 -3.64 -10.80 17.36
C LYS A 94 -4.85 -11.68 17.63
N LYS A 95 -5.90 -11.62 16.79
CA LYS A 95 -7.06 -12.50 16.91
C LYS A 95 -6.72 -13.96 16.61
N LEU A 96 -5.93 -14.23 15.56
CA LEU A 96 -5.41 -15.57 15.31
C LEU A 96 -4.65 -16.11 16.53
N THR A 97 -3.81 -15.28 17.15
CA THR A 97 -3.06 -15.63 18.36
C THR A 97 -3.99 -16.01 19.51
N LYS A 98 -5.03 -15.20 19.77
CA LYS A 98 -6.04 -15.50 20.81
C LYS A 98 -6.77 -16.81 20.53
N LEU A 99 -7.20 -17.03 19.29
CA LEU A 99 -7.88 -18.26 18.87
C LEU A 99 -6.98 -19.49 19.09
N CYS A 100 -5.71 -19.42 18.64
CA CYS A 100 -4.75 -20.50 18.82
C CYS A 100 -4.42 -20.77 20.29
N ARG A 101 -4.34 -19.73 21.13
CA ARG A 101 -4.13 -19.89 22.58
C ARG A 101 -5.29 -20.62 23.25
N ARG A 102 -6.53 -20.22 22.93
CA ARG A 102 -7.75 -20.87 23.46
C ARG A 102 -7.77 -22.36 23.19
N HIS A 103 -7.28 -22.77 22.02
CA HIS A 103 -7.26 -24.17 21.58
C HIS A 103 -5.89 -24.86 21.73
N ARG A 104 -4.97 -24.29 22.54
CA ARG A 104 -3.66 -24.88 22.86
C ARG A 104 -2.77 -25.22 21.64
N VAL A 105 -2.92 -24.51 20.53
CA VAL A 105 -2.14 -24.69 19.28
C VAL A 105 -1.31 -23.46 18.93
N ARG A 106 -0.57 -22.93 19.90
CA ARG A 106 0.22 -21.68 19.75
C ARG A 106 1.21 -21.73 18.59
N MET A 107 1.73 -22.91 18.25
CA MET A 107 2.65 -23.10 17.13
C MET A 107 2.01 -22.88 15.77
N PHE A 108 0.70 -23.15 15.62
CA PHE A 108 0.01 -22.91 14.35
C PHE A 108 0.01 -21.43 13.98
N ARG A 109 -0.21 -20.51 14.93
CA ARG A 109 -0.10 -19.06 14.68
C ARG A 109 1.25 -18.68 14.08
N LYS A 110 2.36 -19.24 14.60
CA LYS A 110 3.71 -18.91 14.12
C LYS A 110 3.96 -19.36 12.69
N ARG A 111 3.10 -20.23 12.14
CA ARG A 111 3.16 -20.71 10.77
C ARG A 111 2.35 -19.87 9.80
N ILE A 112 1.58 -18.88 10.26
CA ILE A 112 0.92 -17.91 9.39
C ILE A 112 1.78 -16.66 9.34
N LEU A 113 2.27 -16.33 8.15
CA LEU A 113 3.08 -15.16 7.86
C LEU A 113 2.26 -14.12 7.12
N ALA A 114 2.63 -12.86 7.29
CA ALA A 114 2.23 -11.76 6.43
C ALA A 114 3.47 -11.28 5.68
N ILE A 115 3.38 -11.16 4.36
CA ILE A 115 4.43 -10.58 3.52
C ILE A 115 3.86 -9.34 2.82
N THR A 116 4.71 -8.35 2.62
CA THR A 116 4.39 -7.07 1.98
C THR A 116 5.37 -6.84 0.82
N PRO A 117 5.19 -5.77 0.02
CA PRO A 117 6.15 -5.39 -1.00
C PRO A 117 7.58 -5.24 -0.44
N PRO A 118 8.63 -5.59 -1.21
CA PRO A 118 8.60 -6.11 -2.59
C PRO A 118 8.37 -7.63 -2.69
N THR A 119 8.23 -8.34 -1.57
CA THR A 119 8.19 -9.83 -1.54
C THR A 119 6.83 -10.45 -1.87
N SER A 120 5.77 -9.63 -1.93
CA SER A 120 4.39 -10.07 -2.12
C SER A 120 3.99 -10.34 -3.59
N LYS A 121 4.85 -10.05 -4.59
CA LYS A 121 4.54 -10.15 -6.03
C LYS A 121 3.82 -11.44 -6.44
N ALA A 122 2.83 -11.31 -7.30
CA ALA A 122 2.09 -12.39 -7.93
C ALA A 122 2.17 -12.21 -9.44
N GLY A 123 2.42 -13.30 -10.17
CA GLY A 123 2.48 -13.27 -11.64
C GLY A 123 1.52 -14.29 -12.23
N SER A 124 1.04 -14.05 -13.44
CA SER A 124 0.27 -15.04 -14.21
C SER A 124 1.20 -16.15 -14.74
N ASN A 125 0.66 -17.36 -14.86
CA ASN A 125 1.36 -18.44 -15.59
C ASN A 125 1.02 -18.45 -17.09
N ALA A 126 -0.01 -17.69 -17.51
CA ALA A 126 -0.56 -17.71 -18.87
C ALA A 126 -0.18 -16.47 -19.69
N CYS A 127 0.10 -15.35 -19.05
CA CYS A 127 0.58 -14.12 -19.70
C CYS A 127 1.57 -13.38 -18.79
N ARG A 128 1.95 -12.16 -19.18
CA ARG A 128 2.90 -11.31 -18.45
C ARG A 128 2.30 -10.48 -17.32
N ASP A 129 1.02 -10.70 -16.95
CA ASP A 129 0.41 -10.05 -15.80
C ASP A 129 1.29 -10.22 -14.56
N LEU A 130 1.56 -9.12 -13.89
CA LEU A 130 2.30 -9.07 -12.65
C LEU A 130 1.62 -8.04 -11.75
N HIS A 131 1.23 -8.42 -10.55
CA HIS A 131 0.70 -7.46 -9.57
C HIS A 131 1.31 -7.72 -8.21
N GLN A 132 1.40 -6.65 -7.44
CA GLN A 132 2.00 -6.66 -6.12
C GLN A 132 0.96 -6.21 -5.10
N PRO A 133 0.47 -7.13 -4.25
CA PRO A 133 -0.50 -6.78 -3.24
C PRO A 133 0.16 -6.11 -2.05
N ASP A 134 -0.60 -5.21 -1.41
CA ASP A 134 -0.15 -4.47 -0.23
C ASP A 134 0.14 -5.40 0.96
N ALA A 135 -0.65 -6.48 1.12
CA ALA A 135 -0.29 -7.60 1.98
C ALA A 135 -0.78 -8.95 1.45
N PHE A 136 0.01 -9.98 1.74
CA PHE A 136 -0.34 -11.37 1.48
C PHE A 136 -0.10 -12.24 2.72
N PHE A 137 -1.13 -12.94 3.18
CA PHE A 137 -1.07 -13.80 4.35
C PHE A 137 -1.13 -15.26 3.95
N HIS A 138 -0.17 -16.06 4.40
CA HIS A 138 -0.08 -17.46 4.01
C HIS A 138 0.51 -18.35 5.10
N HIS A 139 0.30 -19.65 4.98
CA HIS A 139 1.02 -20.63 5.80
C HIS A 139 2.45 -20.84 5.28
N VAL A 140 3.44 -21.00 6.15
CA VAL A 140 4.87 -21.19 5.78
C VAL A 140 5.10 -22.34 4.80
N CYS A 141 4.36 -23.45 4.95
CA CYS A 141 4.45 -24.60 4.06
C CYS A 141 3.67 -24.43 2.73
N LEU A 142 2.90 -23.35 2.56
CA LEU A 142 2.15 -23.05 1.33
C LEU A 142 2.31 -21.56 0.95
N PRO A 143 3.52 -21.12 0.54
CA PRO A 143 3.82 -19.70 0.30
C PRO A 143 3.01 -19.06 -0.83
N LYS A 144 2.28 -19.85 -1.62
CA LYS A 144 1.42 -19.36 -2.69
C LYS A 144 -0.06 -19.38 -2.34
N TYR A 145 -0.48 -20.00 -1.23
CA TYR A 145 -1.90 -20.16 -0.86
C TYR A 145 -2.23 -19.21 0.29
N GLY A 146 -3.27 -18.38 0.15
CA GLY A 146 -3.49 -17.38 1.17
C GLY A 146 -4.57 -16.35 0.91
N VAL A 147 -4.46 -15.26 1.67
CA VAL A 147 -5.35 -14.10 1.66
C VAL A 147 -4.59 -12.89 1.15
N VAL A 148 -5.15 -12.17 0.20
CA VAL A 148 -4.63 -10.88 -0.28
C VAL A 148 -5.41 -9.75 0.38
N VAL A 149 -4.70 -8.68 0.75
CA VAL A 149 -5.27 -7.40 1.16
C VAL A 149 -4.71 -6.30 0.24
N GLU A 150 -5.60 -5.44 -0.24
CA GLU A 150 -5.27 -4.22 -0.98
C GLU A 150 -5.92 -3.01 -0.29
N ILE A 151 -5.22 -1.88 -0.30
CA ILE A 151 -5.79 -0.56 -0.07
C ILE A 151 -5.93 0.10 -1.44
N SER A 152 -7.13 0.57 -1.76
CA SER A 152 -7.44 1.29 -2.98
C SER A 152 -7.86 2.72 -2.68
N TYR A 153 -7.52 3.59 -3.61
CA TYR A 153 -7.95 4.98 -3.72
C TYR A 153 -8.60 5.12 -5.11
N LEU A 154 -9.11 6.32 -5.46
CA LEU A 154 -9.96 6.51 -6.64
C LEU A 154 -9.45 5.81 -7.91
N GLN A 155 -8.16 5.97 -8.25
CA GLN A 155 -7.56 5.36 -9.44
C GLN A 155 -7.52 3.82 -9.38
N LYS A 156 -7.20 3.23 -8.23
CA LYS A 156 -7.11 1.77 -8.04
C LYS A 156 -8.49 1.13 -7.85
N ARG A 157 -9.49 1.89 -7.40
CA ARG A 157 -10.87 1.45 -7.12
C ARG A 157 -11.50 0.79 -8.35
N GLU A 158 -11.31 1.38 -9.52
CA GLU A 158 -11.85 0.89 -10.79
C GLU A 158 -11.26 -0.47 -11.21
N ARG A 159 -10.05 -0.77 -10.73
CA ARG A 159 -9.32 -2.02 -11.03
C ARG A 159 -9.57 -3.15 -10.04
N LEU A 160 -10.34 -2.93 -8.97
CA LEU A 160 -10.49 -3.94 -7.90
C LEU A 160 -11.07 -5.27 -8.38
N GLN A 161 -12.02 -5.24 -9.31
CA GLN A 161 -12.59 -6.46 -9.89
C GLN A 161 -11.54 -7.22 -10.72
N GLU A 162 -10.77 -6.52 -11.55
CA GLU A 162 -9.69 -7.09 -12.36
C GLU A 162 -8.59 -7.69 -11.48
N LEU A 163 -8.20 -7.00 -10.41
CA LEU A 163 -7.25 -7.50 -9.41
C LEU A 163 -7.80 -8.74 -8.68
N ALA A 164 -9.07 -8.74 -8.28
CA ALA A 164 -9.68 -9.90 -7.62
C ALA A 164 -9.66 -11.13 -8.55
N GLU A 165 -10.04 -10.97 -9.81
CA GLU A 165 -9.96 -12.02 -10.83
C GLU A 165 -8.52 -12.49 -11.06
N PHE A 166 -7.59 -11.55 -11.19
CA PHE A 166 -6.18 -11.88 -11.33
C PHE A 166 -5.70 -12.73 -10.16
N TYR A 167 -5.81 -12.24 -8.93
CA TYR A 167 -5.27 -12.92 -7.76
C TYR A 167 -5.92 -14.27 -7.52
N ILE A 168 -7.25 -14.37 -7.66
CA ILE A 168 -8.00 -15.59 -7.32
C ILE A 168 -7.96 -16.62 -8.47
N LEU A 169 -7.97 -16.21 -9.73
CA LEU A 169 -8.17 -17.10 -10.88
C LEU A 169 -6.93 -17.26 -11.75
N LYS A 170 -6.18 -16.17 -12.01
CA LYS A 170 -5.15 -16.13 -13.06
C LYS A 170 -3.71 -16.22 -12.52
N SER A 171 -3.49 -15.75 -11.30
CA SER A 171 -2.15 -15.65 -10.74
C SER A 171 -1.59 -17.00 -10.27
N ASN A 172 -0.27 -17.05 -10.14
CA ASN A 172 0.44 -18.17 -9.54
C ASN A 172 0.22 -18.27 -8.01
N ARG A 173 -0.48 -17.30 -7.40
CA ARG A 173 -0.99 -17.36 -6.03
C ARG A 173 -2.35 -18.05 -6.05
N LYS A 174 -2.52 -19.03 -5.18
CA LYS A 174 -3.77 -19.74 -4.91
C LYS A 174 -4.57 -18.97 -3.87
N VAL A 175 -4.96 -17.74 -4.21
CA VAL A 175 -5.68 -16.84 -3.31
C VAL A 175 -7.08 -17.39 -3.01
N ARG A 176 -7.49 -17.31 -1.75
CA ARG A 176 -8.75 -17.87 -1.22
C ARG A 176 -9.75 -16.80 -0.82
N LEU A 177 -9.21 -15.65 -0.43
CA LEU A 177 -9.94 -14.44 -0.09
C LEU A 177 -9.11 -13.26 -0.57
N PHE A 178 -9.73 -12.39 -1.34
CA PHE A 178 -9.20 -11.07 -1.66
C PHE A 178 -10.03 -10.05 -0.87
N VAL A 179 -9.36 -9.20 -0.08
CA VAL A 179 -9.98 -8.11 0.69
C VAL A 179 -9.42 -6.80 0.15
N ALA A 180 -10.29 -5.88 -0.22
CA ALA A 180 -9.89 -4.53 -0.57
C ALA A 180 -10.56 -3.53 0.35
N PHE A 181 -9.81 -2.54 0.81
CA PHE A 181 -10.34 -1.37 1.49
C PHE A 181 -10.21 -0.18 0.55
N ASP A 182 -11.35 0.41 0.22
CA ASP A 182 -11.41 1.65 -0.51
C ASP A 182 -11.29 2.80 0.48
N TYR A 183 -10.07 3.32 0.56
CA TYR A 183 -9.59 4.30 1.53
C TYR A 183 -8.86 5.42 0.76
N ASP A 184 -9.55 6.56 0.64
CA ASP A 184 -9.06 7.73 -0.09
C ASP A 184 -9.29 9.00 0.76
N HIS A 185 -8.61 9.04 1.91
CA HIS A 185 -8.83 10.07 2.94
C HIS A 185 -8.71 11.50 2.40
N LEU A 186 -7.79 11.73 1.45
CA LEU A 186 -7.58 13.04 0.83
C LEU A 186 -8.80 13.55 0.03
N ARG A 187 -9.71 12.66 -0.38
CA ARG A 187 -10.86 12.99 -1.22
C ARG A 187 -12.20 12.77 -0.54
N THR A 188 -12.27 11.79 0.36
CA THR A 188 -13.51 11.41 1.03
C THR A 188 -13.24 10.76 2.39
N TRP A 189 -14.15 11.00 3.32
CA TRP A 189 -14.19 10.29 4.60
C TRP A 189 -14.79 8.88 4.46
N ASN A 190 -15.48 8.59 3.35
CA ASN A 190 -16.04 7.28 3.08
C ASN A 190 -14.95 6.21 3.03
N VAL A 191 -15.19 5.11 3.72
CA VAL A 191 -14.37 3.91 3.61
C VAL A 191 -15.27 2.73 3.40
N SER A 192 -15.01 1.97 2.33
CA SER A 192 -15.73 0.74 2.04
C SER A 192 -14.80 -0.46 2.00
N MET A 193 -15.36 -1.62 2.32
CA MET A 193 -14.66 -2.90 2.28
C MET A 193 -15.32 -3.78 1.23
N HIS A 194 -14.48 -4.31 0.35
CA HIS A 194 -14.88 -5.28 -0.66
C HIS A 194 -14.18 -6.61 -0.41
N THR A 195 -14.91 -7.71 -0.58
CA THR A 195 -14.32 -9.05 -0.47
C THR A 195 -14.74 -9.93 -1.64
N TRP A 196 -13.79 -10.74 -2.13
CA TRP A 196 -14.03 -11.70 -3.20
C TRP A 196 -13.56 -13.09 -2.81
N ARG A 197 -14.35 -14.08 -3.20
CA ARG A 197 -14.04 -15.51 -3.10
C ARG A 197 -14.44 -16.21 -4.38
N ARG A 198 -13.82 -17.36 -4.66
CA ARG A 198 -14.32 -18.24 -5.72
C ARG A 198 -15.75 -18.65 -5.43
N ASP A 199 -16.57 -18.67 -6.46
CA ASP A 199 -17.85 -19.32 -6.40
C ASP A 199 -17.70 -20.83 -6.66
N TYR A 200 -17.78 -21.65 -5.61
CA TYR A 200 -17.71 -23.10 -5.75
C TYR A 200 -18.97 -23.74 -6.32
N THR A 201 -20.06 -22.97 -6.51
CA THR A 201 -21.24 -23.45 -7.24
C THR A 201 -21.12 -23.26 -8.75
N ASP A 202 -20.09 -22.55 -9.22
CA ASP A 202 -19.82 -22.37 -10.63
C ASP A 202 -19.08 -23.59 -11.21
N PRO A 203 -19.67 -24.33 -12.17
CA PRO A 203 -19.05 -25.55 -12.72
C PRO A 203 -17.76 -25.26 -13.49
N GLU A 204 -17.61 -24.05 -14.04
CA GLU A 204 -16.38 -23.62 -14.72
C GLU A 204 -15.28 -23.17 -13.74
N GLY A 205 -15.64 -22.89 -12.48
CA GLY A 205 -14.73 -22.38 -11.46
C GLY A 205 -14.13 -21.01 -11.80
N ARG A 206 -14.81 -20.22 -12.63
CA ARG A 206 -14.38 -18.91 -13.14
C ARG A 206 -15.10 -17.74 -12.47
N LYS A 207 -16.24 -17.97 -11.82
CA LYS A 207 -17.00 -16.91 -11.15
C LYS A 207 -16.47 -16.59 -9.75
N LEU A 208 -16.60 -15.32 -9.38
CA LEU A 208 -16.30 -14.82 -8.05
C LEU A 208 -17.58 -14.33 -7.36
N LYS A 209 -17.69 -14.60 -6.07
CA LYS A 209 -18.68 -13.98 -5.17
C LYS A 209 -18.06 -12.73 -4.58
N HIS A 210 -18.63 -11.58 -4.92
CA HIS A 210 -18.28 -10.28 -4.37
C HIS A 210 -19.23 -9.93 -3.22
N HIS A 211 -18.69 -9.36 -2.15
CA HIS A 211 -19.44 -8.75 -1.07
C HIS A 211 -18.90 -7.35 -0.80
N TYR A 212 -19.80 -6.39 -0.75
CA TYR A 212 -19.55 -4.98 -0.47
C TYR A 212 -20.13 -4.61 0.90
N GLN A 213 -19.39 -3.80 1.64
CA GLN A 213 -19.83 -3.24 2.91
C GLN A 213 -19.23 -1.85 3.08
N GLU A 214 -20.08 -0.85 3.31
CA GLU A 214 -19.63 0.44 3.81
C GLU A 214 -19.18 0.30 5.27
N ILE A 215 -17.98 0.81 5.59
CA ILE A 215 -17.40 0.74 6.94
C ILE A 215 -17.52 2.09 7.63
N ARG A 216 -17.29 3.17 6.89
CA ARG A 216 -17.42 4.56 7.35
C ARG A 216 -18.10 5.39 6.26
N GLY A 217 -19.10 6.17 6.64
CA GLY A 217 -19.81 7.06 5.72
C GLY A 217 -19.07 8.39 5.50
N ASP A 218 -19.60 9.22 4.60
CA ASP A 218 -19.06 10.56 4.32
C ASP A 218 -19.13 11.50 5.53
N ASP A 219 -19.99 11.21 6.51
CA ASP A 219 -20.08 11.96 7.78
C ASP A 219 -19.01 11.55 8.81
N GLY A 220 -18.09 10.66 8.42
CA GLY A 220 -17.02 10.14 9.26
C GLY A 220 -17.48 9.10 10.29
N ARG A 221 -18.77 8.70 10.31
CA ARG A 221 -19.29 7.73 11.29
C ARG A 221 -19.20 6.30 10.76
N LEU A 222 -18.92 5.37 11.68
CA LEU A 222 -18.92 3.94 11.35
C LEU A 222 -20.33 3.45 11.02
N VAL A 223 -20.45 2.71 9.92
CA VAL A 223 -21.70 2.09 9.48
C VAL A 223 -21.80 0.68 10.08
N PRO A 224 -22.81 0.37 10.91
CA PRO A 224 -22.97 -0.96 11.49
C PRO A 224 -23.11 -2.03 10.40
N GLY A 225 -22.48 -3.19 10.62
CA GLY A 225 -22.61 -4.31 9.71
C GLY A 225 -21.89 -5.57 10.21
N PRO A 226 -21.91 -6.64 9.42
CA PRO A 226 -21.25 -7.90 9.79
C PRO A 226 -19.73 -7.69 9.95
N PRO A 227 -19.06 -8.56 10.73
CA PRO A 227 -17.61 -8.55 10.79
C PRO A 227 -17.00 -9.11 9.50
N LEU A 228 -15.80 -8.65 9.13
CA LEU A 228 -14.96 -9.35 8.17
C LEU A 228 -14.63 -10.74 8.71
N ARG A 229 -15.00 -11.78 7.97
CA ARG A 229 -14.72 -13.19 8.32
C ARG A 229 -13.61 -13.77 7.44
N VAL A 230 -12.51 -14.13 8.09
CA VAL A 230 -11.40 -14.85 7.46
C VAL A 230 -11.36 -16.27 8.02
N CYS A 231 -11.70 -17.26 7.21
CA CYS A 231 -11.67 -18.67 7.60
C CYS A 231 -10.21 -19.12 7.69
N LEU A 232 -9.90 -20.01 8.64
CA LEU A 232 -8.53 -20.55 8.71
C LEU A 232 -8.14 -21.31 7.44
N LEU A 233 -9.12 -21.90 6.75
CA LEU A 233 -8.93 -22.53 5.43
C LEU A 233 -8.56 -21.53 4.32
N ASP A 234 -8.61 -20.22 4.57
CA ASP A 234 -8.15 -19.22 3.62
C ASP A 234 -6.63 -19.07 3.66
N PHE A 235 -5.99 -19.33 4.82
CA PHE A 235 -4.54 -19.24 4.96
C PHE A 235 -3.80 -20.54 4.64
N ALA A 236 -4.47 -21.69 4.80
CA ALA A 236 -3.88 -22.99 4.58
C ALA A 236 -4.93 -24.04 4.14
N ARG A 237 -4.46 -25.16 3.58
CA ARG A 237 -5.32 -26.32 3.36
C ARG A 237 -5.61 -27.05 4.68
N GLN A 238 -6.70 -27.81 4.73
CA GLN A 238 -7.14 -28.52 5.93
C GLN A 238 -6.04 -29.41 6.55
N GLU A 239 -5.16 -30.01 5.75
CA GLU A 239 -4.11 -30.93 6.24
C GLU A 239 -3.06 -30.20 7.10
N LEU A 240 -2.96 -28.88 6.97
CA LEU A 240 -2.02 -28.04 7.72
C LEU A 240 -2.68 -27.32 8.89
N ILE A 241 -4.00 -27.40 9.01
CA ILE A 241 -4.77 -26.76 10.07
C ILE A 241 -5.16 -27.84 11.09
N PRO A 242 -5.05 -27.59 12.40
CA PRO A 242 -5.59 -28.49 13.41
C PRO A 242 -7.09 -28.81 13.14
N PRO A 243 -7.55 -30.06 13.21
CA PRO A 243 -8.91 -30.44 12.82
C PRO A 243 -10.04 -29.59 13.44
N PHE A 244 -9.94 -29.29 14.74
CA PHE A 244 -10.92 -28.46 15.47
C PHE A 244 -10.92 -26.97 15.06
N LEU A 245 -9.99 -26.57 14.20
CA LEU A 245 -9.87 -25.24 13.62
C LEU A 245 -10.34 -25.15 12.16
N HIS A 246 -10.64 -26.26 11.48
CA HIS A 246 -10.98 -26.28 10.04
C HIS A 246 -12.13 -25.34 9.66
N GLY A 247 -13.17 -25.22 10.49
CA GLY A 247 -14.31 -24.32 10.23
C GLY A 247 -14.28 -23.01 11.03
N ARG A 248 -13.16 -22.65 11.66
CA ARG A 248 -13.10 -21.47 12.53
C ARG A 248 -12.72 -20.23 11.72
N ASN A 249 -13.37 -19.12 12.06
CA ASN A 249 -13.09 -17.82 11.50
C ASN A 249 -12.30 -16.95 12.48
N ILE A 250 -11.45 -16.11 11.92
CA ILE A 250 -11.06 -14.84 12.54
C ILE A 250 -12.11 -13.82 12.11
N GLU A 251 -12.68 -13.10 13.07
CA GLU A 251 -13.69 -12.07 12.80
C GLU A 251 -13.17 -10.71 13.21
N LEU A 252 -13.12 -9.74 12.31
CA LEU A 252 -12.81 -8.33 12.64
C LEU A 252 -14.11 -7.53 12.54
N SER A 253 -14.57 -6.97 13.66
CA SER A 253 -15.77 -6.13 13.68
C SER A 253 -15.53 -4.80 12.95
N VAL A 254 -16.61 -4.15 12.51
CA VAL A 254 -16.56 -2.79 11.95
C VAL A 254 -15.81 -1.85 12.89
N ARG A 255 -16.05 -1.92 14.21
CA ARG A 255 -15.32 -1.09 15.18
C ARG A 255 -13.82 -1.34 15.19
N GLU A 256 -13.39 -2.58 15.02
CA GLU A 256 -11.96 -2.91 14.99
C GLU A 256 -11.29 -2.45 13.69
N ILE A 257 -12.03 -2.46 12.58
CA ILE A 257 -11.60 -1.90 11.29
C ILE A 257 -11.60 -0.36 11.37
N GLY A 258 -12.61 0.25 11.99
CA GLY A 258 -12.68 1.68 12.30
C GLY A 258 -11.45 2.15 13.07
N ALA A 259 -11.05 1.42 14.10
CA ALA A 259 -9.81 1.69 14.81
C ALA A 259 -8.51 1.41 14.01
N VAL A 260 -8.58 0.79 12.83
CA VAL A 260 -7.43 0.79 11.87
C VAL A 260 -7.46 2.08 11.07
N ILE A 261 -8.64 2.48 10.59
CA ILE A 261 -8.86 3.70 9.80
C ILE A 261 -8.43 4.93 10.61
N GLU A 262 -8.87 5.06 11.86
CA GLU A 262 -8.52 6.17 12.77
C GLU A 262 -7.00 6.27 12.99
N GLU A 263 -6.30 5.13 13.11
CA GLU A 263 -4.83 5.14 13.24
C GLU A 263 -4.15 5.66 11.96
N ALA A 264 -4.71 5.37 10.78
CA ALA A 264 -4.18 5.82 9.50
C ALA A 264 -4.50 7.30 9.23
N ASP A 265 -5.73 7.75 9.51
CA ASP A 265 -6.15 9.14 9.34
C ASP A 265 -5.30 10.09 10.19
N ALA A 266 -5.06 9.74 11.46
CA ALA A 266 -4.23 10.57 12.33
C ALA A 266 -2.80 10.77 11.79
N LEU A 267 -2.26 9.81 11.04
CA LEU A 267 -0.96 9.98 10.39
C LEU A 267 -1.06 10.85 9.13
N GLU A 268 -2.09 10.65 8.31
CA GLU A 268 -2.31 11.47 7.11
C GLU A 268 -2.56 12.95 7.49
N GLU A 269 -3.26 13.22 8.59
CA GLU A 269 -3.46 14.58 9.13
C GLU A 269 -2.14 15.24 9.55
N ILE A 270 -1.26 14.52 10.26
CA ILE A 270 0.08 15.02 10.63
C ILE A 270 0.91 15.35 9.40
N GLU A 271 0.88 14.49 8.37
CA GLU A 271 1.64 14.71 7.13
C GLU A 271 1.14 15.94 6.36
N MET A 272 -0.18 16.19 6.35
CA MET A 272 -0.73 17.40 5.75
C MET A 272 -0.33 18.67 6.52
N GLU A 273 -0.37 18.65 7.85
CA GLU A 273 0.05 19.79 8.67
C GLU A 273 1.55 20.12 8.52
N GLU A 274 2.41 19.11 8.44
CA GLU A 274 3.86 19.31 8.20
C GLU A 274 4.12 19.97 6.84
N LEU A 275 3.44 19.52 5.78
CA LEU A 275 3.54 20.08 4.44
C LEU A 275 3.08 21.54 4.36
N ASP A 276 2.01 21.91 5.06
CA ASP A 276 1.51 23.29 5.11
C ASP A 276 2.48 24.20 5.88
N SER A 277 3.15 23.68 6.92
CA SER A 277 4.08 24.45 7.75
C SER A 277 5.41 24.79 7.06
N ASP A 278 5.90 23.90 6.18
CA ASP A 278 7.12 24.13 5.39
C ASP A 278 6.88 25.12 4.22
N GLY A 279 5.61 25.39 3.87
CA GLY A 279 5.22 26.39 2.87
C GLY A 279 5.19 27.84 3.39
N ASP A 280 5.15 28.03 4.70
CA ASP A 280 4.99 29.34 5.38
C ASP A 280 6.31 29.91 5.94
N SER A 281 7.47 29.38 5.53
CA SER A 281 8.75 30.03 5.84
C SER A 281 8.87 31.33 5.02
N GLU A 282 8.38 32.44 5.57
CA GLU A 282 8.61 33.79 5.07
C GLU A 282 10.11 34.00 4.78
N ASP A 283 10.43 34.36 3.54
CA ASP A 283 11.74 34.89 3.17
C ASP A 283 12.10 36.00 4.18
N PRO A 284 13.30 35.98 4.80
CA PRO A 284 13.69 37.06 5.68
C PRO A 284 13.80 38.35 4.86
N GLU A 285 12.97 39.34 5.23
CA GLU A 285 12.96 40.70 4.68
C GLU A 285 14.41 41.20 4.46
N PRO A 286 14.78 41.69 3.27
CA PRO A 286 16.13 42.21 3.06
C PRO A 286 16.34 43.42 3.97
N ALA A 287 17.37 43.31 4.82
CA ALA A 287 17.74 44.32 5.80
C ALA A 287 17.80 45.72 5.16
N ARG A 288 16.98 46.63 5.65
CA ARG A 288 16.98 48.03 5.25
C ARG A 288 18.31 48.68 5.62
N ASP A 289 18.96 49.26 4.61
CA ASP A 289 20.17 50.09 4.73
C ASP A 289 20.01 51.18 5.80
N VAL A 290 20.69 51.02 6.93
CA VAL A 290 20.89 52.09 7.89
C VAL A 290 22.14 52.88 7.47
N LYS A 291 21.92 54.09 6.92
CA LYS A 291 22.99 55.05 6.64
C LYS A 291 23.75 55.43 7.94
N PRO A 292 25.08 55.60 7.89
CA PRO A 292 25.86 55.99 9.05
C PRO A 292 25.69 57.48 9.35
N SER A 293 25.28 57.79 10.59
CA SER A 293 25.25 59.14 11.15
C SER A 293 26.65 59.54 11.63
N SER A 294 27.10 60.70 11.18
CA SER A 294 28.41 61.30 11.44
C SER A 294 28.60 61.82 12.87
N ALA A 295 29.82 61.58 13.36
CA ALA A 295 30.66 62.44 14.22
C ALA A 295 30.16 62.87 15.62
N ILE A 296 30.80 62.33 16.66
CA ILE A 296 31.12 63.08 17.89
C ILE A 296 32.61 62.92 18.20
N ARG A 297 33.29 64.08 18.21
CA ARG A 297 34.71 64.31 18.50
C ARG A 297 34.86 64.55 20.00
N ILE A 298 35.58 63.71 20.73
CA ILE A 298 36.01 64.00 22.10
C ILE A 298 37.54 64.11 22.12
N LYS A 299 38.01 65.30 22.51
CA LYS A 299 39.41 65.68 22.71
C LYS A 299 39.91 65.13 24.06
N HIS A 300 41.11 64.56 24.09
CA HIS A 300 41.85 64.28 25.32
C HIS A 300 42.51 65.54 25.91
N PRO A 301 42.57 65.69 27.24
CA PRO A 301 43.41 66.69 27.89
C PRO A 301 44.85 66.16 28.13
N PRO A 302 45.85 67.05 28.26
CA PRO A 302 47.26 66.68 28.27
C PRO A 302 47.78 66.34 29.68
N THR A 303 48.78 65.46 29.68
CA THR A 303 49.65 65.11 30.81
C THR A 303 50.51 66.31 31.25
N LYS A 304 50.61 66.53 32.57
CA LYS A 304 51.64 67.39 33.18
C LYS A 304 52.83 66.53 33.63
N SER A 305 54.01 67.12 33.44
CA SER A 305 55.34 66.68 33.84
C SER A 305 55.51 66.41 35.33
#